data_AF-A0A1G1HIZ5-F1
#
_entry.id   AF-A0A1G1HIZ5-F1
#
_cell.length_a   1.000
_cell.length_b   1.000
_cell.length_c   1.000
_cell.angle_alpha   90.00
_cell.angle_beta   90.00
_cell.angle_gamma   90.00
#
_symmetry.space_group_name_H-M   'P 1'
#
loop_
_entity.id
_entity.type
_entity.pdbx_description
1 polymer ?
#
loop_
_entity_poly.entity_id
_entity_poly.type
_entity_poly.pdbx_seq_one_letter_code
_entity_poly.pdbx_strand_id
1 'polypeptide(L)'
;MVIIRFIHLLSLIIWIGGMIFLVTIGAPSIFKILPREAAGDVLGDIFPKYWIMGYLCSGTALVTILLLSVKEKVYPWGKIGLLVFMTVLTLYLGLVVAARAREVRVQIRSIEDTSQKEVLKTKFKGLHKWSVFLNVIILVSGLVVIFLIANGDSKHFL
;
A
#
# COMPACT_ATOMS: atom_id res chain seq x y z
N MET A 1 -16.80 -18.71 12.55
CA MET A 1 -15.65 -18.83 11.63
C MET A 1 -15.85 -18.01 10.36
N VAL A 2 -16.99 -18.14 9.68
CA VAL A 2 -17.30 -17.45 8.41
C VAL A 2 -17.08 -15.94 8.48
N ILE A 3 -17.57 -15.26 9.53
CA ILE A 3 -17.43 -13.80 9.66
C ILE A 3 -15.94 -13.37 9.71
N ILE A 4 -15.08 -14.10 10.43
CA ILE A 4 -13.65 -13.76 10.53
C ILE A 4 -12.96 -13.96 9.18
N ARG A 5 -13.28 -15.05 8.47
CA ARG A 5 -12.77 -15.31 7.11
C ARG A 5 -13.25 -14.25 6.12
N PHE A 6 -14.52 -13.84 6.21
CA PHE A 6 -15.08 -12.77 5.40
C PHE A 6 -14.36 -11.44 5.63
N ILE A 7 -14.16 -11.04 6.90
CA ILE A 7 -13.42 -9.81 7.24
C ILE A 7 -11.97 -9.89 6.75
N HIS A 8 -11.32 -11.06 6.90
CA HIS A 8 -9.97 -11.29 6.40
C HIS A 8 -9.89 -11.04 4.88
N LEU A 9 -10.75 -11.70 4.10
CA LEU A 9 -10.80 -11.55 2.65
C LEU A 9 -11.15 -10.12 2.24
N LEU A 10 -12.15 -9.51 2.89
CA LEU A 10 -12.57 -8.14 2.61
C LEU A 10 -11.42 -7.15 2.81
N SER A 11 -10.66 -7.31 3.90
CA SER A 11 -9.50 -6.45 4.17
C SER A 11 -8.43 -6.59 3.09
N LEU A 12 -8.14 -7.81 2.61
CA LEU A 12 -7.18 -8.04 1.53
C LEU A 12 -7.65 -7.45 0.21
N ILE A 13 -8.93 -7.63 -0.14
CA ILE A 13 -9.50 -7.13 -1.39
C ILE A 13 -9.51 -5.60 -1.40
N ILE A 14 -9.93 -4.94 -0.31
CA ILE A 14 -9.91 -3.48 -0.21
C ILE A 14 -8.48 -2.95 -0.29
N TRP A 15 -7.55 -3.58 0.41
CA TRP A 15 -6.15 -3.17 0.40
C TRP A 15 -5.55 -3.28 -1.00
N ILE A 16 -5.50 -4.49 -1.55
CA ILE A 16 -4.85 -4.77 -2.84
C ILE A 16 -5.63 -4.14 -4.00
N GLY A 17 -6.96 -4.20 -3.98
CA GLY A 17 -7.81 -3.54 -4.97
C GLY A 17 -7.63 -2.03 -4.97
N GLY A 18 -7.53 -1.40 -3.80
CA GLY A 18 -7.23 0.03 -3.66
C GLY A 18 -5.86 0.40 -4.23
N MET A 19 -4.83 -0.43 -4.00
CA MET A 19 -3.51 -0.24 -4.61
C MET A 19 -3.57 -0.30 -6.14
N ILE A 20 -4.22 -1.34 -6.68
CA ILE A 20 -4.39 -1.52 -8.13
C ILE A 20 -5.11 -0.31 -8.70
N PHE A 21 -6.27 0.07 -8.14
CA PHE A 21 -7.06 1.20 -8.62
C PHE A 21 -6.24 2.48 -8.65
N LEU A 22 -5.52 2.81 -7.58
CA LEU A 22 -4.75 4.05 -7.51
C LEU A 22 -3.63 4.09 -8.56
N VAL A 23 -2.95 2.96 -8.80
CA VAL A 23 -1.82 2.90 -9.72
C VAL A 23 -2.25 2.83 -11.20
N THR A 24 -3.31 2.08 -11.52
CA THR A 24 -3.71 1.84 -12.91
C THR A 24 -4.73 2.84 -13.44
N ILE A 25 -5.59 3.37 -12.56
CA ILE A 25 -6.70 4.25 -12.96
C ILE A 25 -6.54 5.62 -12.32
N GLY A 26 -6.46 5.69 -10.98
CA GLY A 26 -6.51 6.92 -10.22
C GLY A 26 -5.42 7.92 -10.62
N ALA A 27 -4.16 7.59 -10.37
CA ALA A 27 -3.04 8.48 -10.67
C ALA A 27 -2.91 8.77 -12.18
N PRO A 28 -2.97 7.80 -13.10
CA PRO A 28 -2.90 8.09 -14.54
C PRO A 28 -4.02 9.01 -15.03
N SER A 29 -5.25 8.81 -14.58
CA SER A 29 -6.39 9.66 -14.95
C SER A 29 -6.20 11.10 -14.48
N ILE A 30 -5.77 11.29 -13.22
CA ILE A 30 -5.51 12.62 -12.65
C ILE A 30 -4.40 13.33 -13.43
N PHE A 31 -3.28 12.66 -13.70
CA PHE A 31 -2.17 13.27 -14.46
C PHE A 31 -2.49 13.51 -15.93
N LYS A 32 -3.49 12.81 -16.49
CA LYS A 32 -3.92 13.01 -17.88
C LYS A 32 -4.72 14.31 -18.05
N ILE A 33 -5.53 14.69 -17.07
CA ILE A 33 -6.48 15.80 -17.21
C ILE A 33 -6.03 17.09 -16.50
N LEU A 34 -5.09 17.01 -15.54
CA LEU A 34 -4.61 18.16 -14.78
C LEU A 34 -3.15 18.50 -15.11
N PRO A 35 -2.76 19.79 -15.03
CA PRO A 35 -1.36 20.18 -14.98
C PRO A 35 -0.62 19.44 -13.86
N ARG A 36 0.67 19.15 -14.07
CA ARG A 36 1.47 18.29 -13.19
C ARG A 36 1.47 18.73 -11.72
N GLU A 37 1.45 20.04 -11.47
CA GLU A 37 1.42 20.60 -10.11
C GLU A 37 0.07 20.35 -9.43
N ALA A 38 -1.04 20.64 -10.12
CA ALA A 38 -2.40 20.41 -9.63
C ALA A 38 -2.70 18.92 -9.43
N ALA A 39 -2.27 18.06 -10.36
CA ALA A 39 -2.33 16.60 -10.21
C ALA A 39 -1.59 16.13 -8.94
N GLY A 40 -0.42 16.72 -8.69
CA GLY A 40 0.32 16.50 -7.47
C GLY A 40 -0.50 16.87 -6.23
N ASP A 41 -1.20 18.01 -6.23
CA ASP A 41 -2.00 18.47 -5.08
C ASP A 41 -3.13 17.53 -4.74
N VAL A 42 -3.89 17.08 -5.76
CA VAL A 42 -4.93 16.07 -5.58
C VAL A 42 -4.37 14.79 -4.98
N LEU A 43 -3.28 14.25 -5.54
CA LEU A 43 -2.64 13.06 -4.99
C LEU A 43 -2.06 13.30 -3.59
N GLY A 44 -1.60 14.51 -3.30
CA GLY A 44 -1.09 14.92 -1.99
C GLY A 44 -2.14 14.82 -0.88
N ASP A 45 -3.39 15.13 -1.20
CA ASP A 45 -4.55 14.95 -0.31
C ASP A 45 -5.01 13.48 -0.23
N ILE A 46 -4.97 12.74 -1.34
CA ILE A 46 -5.37 11.33 -1.39
C ILE A 46 -4.40 10.44 -0.59
N PHE A 47 -3.09 10.65 -0.71
CA PHE A 47 -2.08 9.78 -0.12
C PHE A 47 -2.24 9.53 1.39
N PRO A 48 -2.43 10.54 2.27
CA PRO A 48 -2.65 10.27 3.69
C PRO A 48 -3.85 9.35 3.95
N LYS A 49 -4.96 9.54 3.23
CA LYS A 49 -6.17 8.69 3.35
C LYS A 49 -5.89 7.27 2.86
N TYR A 50 -5.18 7.15 1.74
CA TYR A 50 -4.73 5.88 1.19
C TYR A 50 -3.83 5.10 2.16
N TRP A 51 -2.88 5.76 2.83
CA TRP A 51 -2.02 5.11 3.81
C TRP A 51 -2.81 4.64 5.04
N ILE A 52 -3.75 5.44 5.55
CA ILE A 52 -4.64 5.03 6.65
C ILE A 52 -5.44 3.79 6.27
N MET A 53 -6.03 3.76 5.07
CA MET A 53 -6.72 2.58 4.55
C MET A 53 -5.80 1.36 4.51
N GLY A 54 -4.56 1.51 4.03
CA GLY A 54 -3.55 0.46 4.02
C GLY A 54 -3.22 -0.07 5.41
N TYR A 55 -3.06 0.82 6.41
CA TYR A 55 -2.78 0.42 7.79
C TYR A 55 -3.94 -0.34 8.43
N LEU A 56 -5.17 0.15 8.23
CA LEU A 56 -6.37 -0.51 8.75
C LEU A 56 -6.56 -1.89 8.13
N CYS A 57 -6.42 -2.00 6.81
CA CYS A 57 -6.61 -3.28 6.12
C CYS A 57 -5.51 -4.28 6.44
N SER A 58 -4.24 -3.86 6.43
CA SER A 58 -3.10 -4.73 6.75
C SER A 58 -3.12 -5.21 8.20
N GLY A 59 -3.45 -4.32 9.15
CA GLY A 59 -3.66 -4.68 10.55
C GLY A 59 -4.83 -5.64 10.74
N THR A 60 -5.97 -5.39 10.07
CA THR A 60 -7.14 -6.29 10.12
C THR A 60 -6.82 -7.66 9.53
N ALA A 61 -6.12 -7.72 8.39
CA ALA A 61 -5.69 -8.97 7.76
C ALA A 61 -4.78 -9.79 8.69
N LEU A 62 -3.83 -9.13 9.37
CA LEU A 62 -2.94 -9.77 10.34
C LEU A 62 -3.69 -10.28 11.59
N VAL A 63 -4.56 -9.47 12.18
CA VAL A 63 -5.33 -9.89 13.36
C VAL A 63 -6.22 -11.08 13.02
N THR A 64 -6.91 -11.03 11.88
CA THR A 64 -7.83 -12.09 11.47
C THR A 64 -7.12 -13.40 11.13
N ILE A 65 -5.96 -13.38 10.46
CA ILE A 65 -5.20 -14.63 10.19
C ILE A 65 -4.66 -15.27 11.48
N LEU A 66 -4.22 -14.46 12.45
CA LEU A 66 -3.76 -14.97 13.74
C LEU A 66 -4.92 -15.58 14.54
N LEU A 67 -6.09 -14.91 14.56
CA LEU A 67 -7.30 -15.43 15.21
C LEU A 67 -7.77 -16.75 14.60
N LEU A 68 -7.76 -16.86 13.26
CA LEU A 68 -8.08 -18.11 12.57
C LEU A 68 -7.07 -19.21 12.92
N SER A 69 -5.78 -18.87 12.96
CA SER A 69 -4.72 -19.84 13.26
C SER A 69 -4.87 -20.46 14.64
N VAL A 70 -5.18 -19.63 15.66
CA VAL A 70 -5.42 -20.10 17.03
C VAL A 70 -6.69 -20.94 17.13
N LYS A 71 -7.78 -20.51 16.48
CA LYS A 71 -9.07 -21.22 16.58
C LYS A 71 -9.09 -22.55 15.82
N GLU A 72 -8.37 -22.64 14.71
CA GLU A 72 -8.32 -23.85 13.88
C GLU A 72 -7.14 -24.76 14.23
N LYS A 73 -6.23 -24.29 15.11
CA LYS A 73 -4.97 -24.97 15.47
C LYS A 73 -4.08 -25.29 14.26
N VAL A 74 -4.22 -24.51 13.19
CA VAL A 74 -3.43 -24.60 11.95
C VAL A 74 -2.68 -23.29 11.80
N TYR A 75 -1.36 -23.35 11.64
CA TYR A 75 -0.51 -22.18 11.55
C TYR A 75 0.11 -22.07 10.15
N PRO A 76 -0.52 -21.31 9.23
CA PRO A 76 0.01 -21.11 7.89
C PRO A 76 1.17 -20.10 7.92
N TRP A 77 2.32 -20.50 8.48
CA TRP A 77 3.48 -19.63 8.72
C TRP A 77 3.95 -18.88 7.48
N GLY A 78 3.86 -19.48 6.28
CA GLY A 78 4.19 -18.81 5.03
C GLY A 78 3.26 -17.61 4.72
N LYS A 79 1.94 -17.77 4.91
CA LYS A 79 0.95 -16.69 4.71
C LYS A 79 1.12 -15.60 5.77
N ILE A 80 1.33 -16.00 7.03
CA ILE A 80 1.54 -15.06 8.14
C ILE A 80 2.81 -14.25 7.91
N GLY A 81 3.93 -14.90 7.59
CA GLY A 81 5.21 -14.23 7.32
C GLY A 81 5.11 -13.23 6.16
N LEU A 82 4.43 -13.62 5.08
CA LEU A 82 4.22 -12.73 3.93
C LEU A 82 3.33 -11.53 4.28
N LEU A 83 2.27 -11.72 5.06
CA LEU A 83 1.44 -10.62 5.55
C LEU A 83 2.21 -9.68 6.49
N VAL A 84 3.01 -10.22 7.41
CA VAL A 84 3.84 -9.40 8.30
C VAL A 84 4.81 -8.56 7.48
N PHE A 85 5.49 -9.18 6.51
CA PHE A 85 6.39 -8.50 5.60
C PHE A 85 5.71 -7.35 4.84
N MET A 86 4.55 -7.62 4.23
CA MET A 86 3.77 -6.60 3.52
C MET A 86 3.31 -5.45 4.42
N THR A 87 2.84 -5.77 5.64
CA THR A 87 2.42 -4.76 6.62
C THR A 87 3.58 -3.86 7.03
N VAL A 88 4.75 -4.45 7.34
CA VAL A 88 5.96 -3.68 7.69
C VAL A 88 6.37 -2.75 6.55
N LEU A 89 6.37 -3.24 5.31
CA LEU A 89 6.68 -2.40 4.15
C LEU A 89 5.67 -1.27 3.96
N THR A 90 4.38 -1.53 4.22
CA THR A 90 3.31 -0.54 4.08
C THR A 90 3.45 0.56 5.13
N LEU A 91 3.73 0.18 6.38
CA LEU A 91 4.01 1.12 7.47
C LEU A 91 5.27 1.94 7.16
N TYR A 92 6.35 1.30 6.72
CA TYR A 92 7.58 1.99 6.34
C TYR A 92 7.35 2.99 5.19
N LEU A 93 6.62 2.58 4.16
CA LEU A 93 6.31 3.46 3.04
C LEU A 93 5.50 4.68 3.43
N GLY A 94 4.44 4.51 4.22
CA GLY A 94 3.57 5.62 4.57
C GLY A 94 4.14 6.50 5.68
N LEU A 95 4.79 5.92 6.71
CA LEU A 95 5.31 6.68 7.85
C LEU A 95 6.68 7.31 7.58
N VAL A 96 7.53 6.68 6.76
CA VAL A 96 8.90 7.17 6.52
C VAL A 96 9.02 7.76 5.11
N VAL A 97 8.74 6.97 4.08
CA VAL A 97 9.01 7.38 2.69
C VAL A 97 8.05 8.50 2.25
N ALA A 98 6.76 8.36 2.52
CA ALA A 98 5.76 9.35 2.15
C ALA A 98 5.86 10.63 2.99
N ALA A 99 6.22 10.53 4.28
CA ALA A 99 6.52 11.69 5.12
C ALA A 99 7.69 12.50 4.55
N ARG A 100 8.83 11.84 4.25
CA ARG A 100 9.99 12.48 3.62
C ARG A 100 9.65 13.09 2.26
N ALA A 101 8.85 12.40 1.44
CA ALA A 101 8.44 12.91 0.14
C ALA A 101 7.56 14.17 0.28
N ARG A 102 6.68 14.22 1.29
CA ARG A 102 5.87 15.40 1.60
C ARG A 102 6.74 16.57 2.06
N GLU A 103 7.69 16.35 2.95
CA GLU A 103 8.63 17.37 3.42
C GLU A 103 9.44 17.99 2.26
N VAL A 104 10.05 17.14 1.42
CA VAL A 104 10.80 17.60 0.24
C VAL A 104 9.89 18.40 -0.70
N ARG A 105 8.64 17.99 -0.87
CA ARG A 105 7.69 18.71 -1.71
C ARG A 105 7.32 20.09 -1.16
N VAL A 106 7.19 20.23 0.16
CA VAL A 106 6.98 21.54 0.80
C VAL A 106 8.20 22.44 0.58
N GLN A 107 9.42 21.90 0.73
CA GLN A 107 10.66 22.65 0.50
C GLN A 107 10.80 23.15 -0.96
N ILE A 108 10.40 22.33 -1.94
CA ILE A 108 10.40 22.72 -3.37
C ILE A 108 9.50 23.94 -3.62
N ARG A 109 8.42 24.10 -2.83
CA ARG A 109 7.48 25.23 -2.96
C ARG A 109 7.96 26.49 -2.27
N SER A 110 8.75 26.37 -1.21
CA SER A 110 9.21 27.51 -0.40
C SER A 110 10.50 28.15 -0.92
N ILE A 111 11.28 27.47 -1.76
CA ILE A 111 12.57 27.96 -2.25
C ILE A 111 12.42 28.62 -3.62
N GLU A 112 12.92 29.86 -3.73
CA GLU A 112 12.99 30.62 -4.98
C GLU A 112 14.25 30.30 -5.81
N ASP A 113 15.35 29.93 -5.14
CA ASP A 113 16.60 29.56 -5.80
C ASP A 113 16.41 28.34 -6.73
N THR A 114 16.63 28.58 -8.03
CA THR A 114 16.40 27.58 -9.07
C THR A 114 17.37 26.40 -8.97
N SER A 115 18.62 26.63 -8.57
CA SER A 115 19.64 25.57 -8.45
C SER A 115 19.29 24.60 -7.31
N GLN A 116 18.87 25.13 -6.16
CA GLN A 116 18.44 24.33 -5.01
C GLN A 116 17.14 23.58 -5.30
N LYS A 117 16.21 24.21 -6.04
CA LYS A 117 14.95 23.60 -6.46
C LYS A 117 15.18 22.36 -7.33
N GLU A 118 16.16 22.38 -8.24
CA GLU A 118 16.51 21.21 -9.06
C GLU A 118 17.11 20.06 -8.25
N VAL A 119 17.92 20.35 -7.24
CA VAL A 119 18.45 19.34 -6.30
C VAL A 119 17.32 18.65 -5.55
N LEU A 120 16.36 19.42 -5.01
CA LEU A 120 15.21 18.88 -4.29
C LEU A 120 14.26 18.09 -5.19
N LYS A 121 14.01 18.56 -6.43
CA LYS A 121 13.24 17.79 -7.42
C LYS A 121 13.88 16.43 -7.70
N THR A 122 15.21 16.37 -7.77
CA THR A 122 15.94 15.12 -7.98
C THR A 122 15.80 14.19 -6.78
N LYS A 123 15.92 14.71 -5.55
CA LYS A 123 15.66 13.95 -4.32
C LYS A 123 14.24 13.41 -4.26
N PHE A 124 13.24 14.23 -4.61
CA PHE A 124 11.84 13.81 -4.69
C PHE A 124 11.63 12.69 -5.72
N LYS A 125 12.21 12.81 -6.92
CA LYS A 125 12.16 11.75 -7.94
C LYS A 125 12.74 10.43 -7.43
N GLY A 126 13.85 10.47 -6.69
CA GLY A 126 14.45 9.30 -6.05
C GLY A 126 13.51 8.63 -5.05
N LEU A 127 12.96 9.41 -4.12
CA LEU A 127 11.97 8.92 -3.14
C LEU A 127 10.72 8.35 -3.82
N HIS A 128 10.23 8.99 -4.88
CA HIS A 128 9.08 8.52 -5.64
C HIS A 128 9.36 7.17 -6.31
N LYS A 129 10.49 7.03 -7.01
CA LYS A 129 10.89 5.76 -7.64
C LYS A 129 11.01 4.64 -6.61
N TRP A 130 11.63 4.92 -5.47
CA TRP A 130 11.75 3.95 -4.38
C TRP A 130 10.39 3.54 -3.82
N SER A 131 9.49 4.49 -3.63
CA SER A 131 8.12 4.24 -3.18
C SER A 131 7.35 3.35 -4.16
N VAL A 132 7.45 3.62 -5.47
CA VAL A 132 6.80 2.81 -6.51
C VAL A 132 7.34 1.38 -6.49
N PHE A 133 8.66 1.20 -6.43
CA PHE A 133 9.30 -0.12 -6.38
C PHE A 133 8.79 -0.96 -5.19
N LEU A 134 8.79 -0.40 -3.99
CA LEU A 134 8.28 -1.11 -2.81
C LEU A 134 6.76 -1.37 -2.89
N ASN A 135 5.97 -0.45 -3.45
CA ASN A 135 4.54 -0.70 -3.68
C ASN A 135 4.31 -1.88 -4.63
N VAL A 136 5.12 -2.02 -5.68
CA VAL A 136 5.05 -3.18 -6.60
C VAL A 136 5.35 -4.47 -5.85
N ILE A 137 6.36 -4.49 -4.99
CA ILE A 137 6.68 -5.66 -4.14
C ILE A 137 5.48 -6.04 -3.26
N ILE A 138 4.85 -5.06 -2.59
CA ILE A 138 3.67 -5.30 -1.76
C ILE A 138 2.52 -5.84 -2.62
N LEU A 139 2.29 -5.24 -3.80
CA LEU A 139 1.19 -5.65 -4.68
C LEU A 139 1.35 -7.08 -5.17
N VAL A 140 2.54 -7.45 -5.67
CA VAL A 140 2.84 -8.81 -6.11
C VAL A 140 2.69 -9.79 -4.95
N SER A 141 3.22 -9.45 -3.77
CA SER A 141 3.08 -10.26 -2.56
C SER A 141 1.60 -10.46 -2.18
N GLY A 142 0.78 -9.42 -2.28
CA GLY A 142 -0.64 -9.49 -1.99
C GLY A 142 -1.42 -10.37 -2.96
N LEU A 143 -1.10 -10.31 -4.26
CA LEU A 143 -1.65 -11.22 -5.25
C LEU A 143 -1.25 -12.68 -4.96
N VAL A 144 -0.01 -12.92 -4.54
CA VAL A 144 0.43 -14.26 -4.10
C VAL A 144 -0.36 -14.72 -2.88
N VAL A 145 -0.58 -13.87 -1.86
CA VAL A 145 -1.41 -14.22 -0.69
C VAL A 145 -2.82 -14.61 -1.13
N ILE A 146 -3.47 -13.80 -1.98
CA ILE A 146 -4.81 -14.08 -2.49
C ILE A 146 -4.85 -15.41 -3.26
N PHE A 147 -3.86 -15.66 -4.12
CA PHE A 147 -3.74 -16.92 -4.84
C PHE A 147 -3.57 -18.13 -3.90
N LEU A 148 -2.72 -18.02 -2.87
CA LEU A 148 -2.52 -19.07 -1.87
C LEU A 148 -3.76 -19.32 -1.00
N ILE A 149 -4.59 -18.30 -0.79
CA ILE A 149 -5.89 -18.45 -0.14
C ILE A 149 -6.84 -19.23 -1.06
N ALA A 150 -7.00 -18.77 -2.30
CA ALA A 150 -7.87 -19.42 -3.29
C ALA A 150 -7.49 -20.88 -3.56
N ASN A 151 -6.19 -21.19 -3.66
CA ASN A 151 -5.71 -22.54 -3.90
C ASN A 151 -5.83 -23.43 -2.64
N GLY A 152 -5.62 -22.86 -1.45
CA GLY A 152 -5.69 -23.60 -0.18
C GLY A 152 -7.12 -23.98 0.26
N ASP A 153 -8.11 -23.15 -0.07
CA ASP A 153 -9.51 -23.41 0.30
C ASP A 153 -10.20 -24.49 -0.58
N SER A 154 -9.55 -24.94 -1.66
CA SER A 154 -10.06 -26.03 -2.52
C SER A 154 -10.17 -27.39 -1.81
N LYS A 155 -9.52 -27.58 -0.65
CA LYS A 155 -9.56 -28.83 0.13
C LYS A 155 -10.61 -28.87 1.25
N HIS A 156 -11.32 -27.76 1.50
CA HIS A 156 -12.32 -27.65 2.58
C HIS A 156 -13.70 -27.19 2.09
N PHE A 157 -13.93 -27.16 0.78
CA PHE A 157 -15.19 -26.75 0.16
C PHE A 157 -15.89 -27.85 -0.67
N LEU A 158 -15.42 -29.10 -0.57
CA LEU A 158 -16.16 -30.31 -0.96
C LEU A 158 -16.09 -31.33 0.17
#